data_AF-A0A953RAL6-F1
#
_entry.id   AF-A0A953RAL6-F1
#
_cell.length_a   1.000
_cell.length_b   1.000
_cell.length_c   1.000
_cell.angle_alpha   90.00
_cell.angle_beta   90.00
_cell.angle_gamma   90.00
#
_symmetry.space_group_name_H-M   'P 1'
#
loop_
_entity.id
_entity.type
_entity.pdbx_description
1 polymer ?
#
loop_
_entity_poly.entity_id
_entity_poly.type
_entity_poly.pdbx_seq_one_letter_code
_entity_poly.pdbx_strand_id
1 'polypeptide(L)'
;MTAEVVPGIVEKHAGSRGGLIAILQDIQARYGYLPAEALKTVAEKTGRPMIDVYGVATFYHAFSLKPRGKHLCSVCLGTACHVRGGPVIAREFERTLDVQPGETTADREFTLETVNCLGACALGPIVVADGHYFSNVSPTGVKDIVDRTRVGLDNVEVKTDERIFPVEVSCARCNHSLMDAEHPVDGHPSIRVTLAFDGVHGHIQLSSLYGSYNVESDQEIPLDTLVDFFCPHCHAHLTGSSNCPECRTPMVPMIVRGGGIVQICSRRGCKGHILDVGGPGF
;
A
#
# COMPACT_ATOMS: atom_id res chain seq x y z
N MET A 1 4.15 -6.06 -25.67
CA MET A 1 4.51 -5.92 -24.24
C MET A 1 3.51 -6.58 -23.26
N THR A 2 2.27 -6.90 -23.65
CA THR A 2 1.28 -7.59 -22.79
C THR A 2 1.45 -9.12 -22.69
N ALA A 3 2.07 -9.75 -23.69
CA ALA A 3 2.05 -11.21 -23.87
C ALA A 3 2.89 -12.02 -22.86
N GLU A 4 3.96 -11.46 -22.28
CA GLU A 4 4.89 -12.23 -21.42
C GLU A 4 4.53 -12.19 -19.93
N VAL A 5 3.84 -11.14 -19.50
CA VAL A 5 3.57 -10.88 -18.07
C VAL A 5 2.37 -11.63 -17.55
N VAL A 6 1.30 -11.69 -18.34
CA VAL A 6 0.01 -12.29 -17.93
C VAL A 6 0.14 -13.80 -17.65
N PRO A 7 0.89 -14.59 -18.44
CA PRO A 7 1.11 -16.01 -18.14
C PRO A 7 1.73 -16.25 -16.75
N GLY A 8 2.74 -15.47 -16.36
CA GLY A 8 3.37 -15.59 -15.03
C GLY A 8 2.41 -15.25 -13.88
N ILE A 9 1.50 -14.29 -14.08
CA ILE A 9 0.44 -14.00 -13.10
C ILE A 9 -0.53 -15.18 -12.99
N VAL A 10 -0.91 -15.80 -14.11
CA VAL A 10 -1.82 -16.96 -14.09
C VAL A 10 -1.18 -18.16 -13.40
N GLU A 11 0.11 -18.44 -13.68
CA GLU A 11 0.86 -19.53 -13.05
C GLU A 11 0.99 -19.35 -11.53
N LYS A 12 1.21 -18.12 -11.06
CA LYS A 12 1.24 -17.78 -9.62
C LYS A 12 -0.05 -18.19 -8.88
N HIS A 13 -1.18 -18.26 -9.58
CA HIS A 13 -2.50 -18.58 -9.02
C HIS A 13 -3.04 -19.96 -9.43
N ALA A 14 -2.25 -20.76 -10.14
CA ALA A 14 -2.64 -22.09 -10.61
C ALA A 14 -3.02 -23.02 -9.45
N GLY A 15 -4.18 -23.70 -9.55
CA GLY A 15 -4.68 -24.64 -8.53
C GLY A 15 -5.60 -24.03 -7.47
N SER A 16 -5.81 -22.71 -7.45
CA SER A 16 -6.76 -22.07 -6.53
C SER A 16 -8.19 -22.10 -7.08
N ARG A 17 -9.14 -22.66 -6.32
CA ARG A 17 -10.58 -22.75 -6.71
C ARG A 17 -11.31 -21.40 -6.81
N GLY A 18 -10.63 -20.27 -6.61
CA GLY A 18 -11.15 -18.90 -6.74
C GLY A 18 -10.21 -17.94 -7.50
N GLY A 19 -9.22 -18.46 -8.23
CA GLY A 19 -8.10 -17.67 -8.76
C GLY A 19 -8.44 -16.60 -9.79
N LEU A 20 -9.61 -16.64 -10.44
CA LEU A 20 -9.92 -15.69 -11.51
C LEU A 20 -9.97 -14.24 -11.02
N ILE A 21 -10.64 -13.96 -9.90
CA ILE A 21 -10.71 -12.60 -9.34
C ILE A 21 -9.31 -12.12 -8.96
N ALA A 22 -8.51 -12.96 -8.30
CA ALA A 22 -7.13 -12.63 -7.90
C ALA A 22 -6.21 -12.37 -9.10
N ILE A 23 -6.34 -13.17 -10.17
CA ILE A 23 -5.62 -12.96 -11.44
C ILE A 23 -6.00 -11.61 -12.04
N LEU A 24 -7.29 -11.28 -12.11
CA LEU A 24 -7.75 -10.00 -12.65
C LEU A 24 -7.30 -8.82 -11.76
N GLN A 25 -7.28 -8.98 -10.44
CA GLN A 25 -6.73 -7.98 -9.52
C GLN A 25 -5.24 -7.73 -9.77
N ASP A 26 -4.43 -8.78 -9.89
CA ASP A 26 -2.98 -8.65 -10.17
C ASP A 26 -2.73 -8.00 -11.56
N ILE A 27 -3.53 -8.34 -12.57
CA ILE A 27 -3.45 -7.71 -13.89
C ILE A 27 -3.82 -6.22 -13.80
N GLN A 28 -4.92 -5.88 -13.15
CA GLN A 28 -5.33 -4.48 -13.00
C GLN A 28 -4.32 -3.69 -12.16
N ALA A 29 -3.77 -4.25 -11.08
CA ALA A 29 -2.73 -3.59 -10.30
C ALA A 29 -1.50 -3.26 -11.14
N ARG A 30 -1.19 -4.11 -12.14
CA ARG A 30 -0.04 -3.89 -13.03
C ARG A 30 -0.31 -2.94 -14.19
N TYR A 31 -1.51 -2.96 -14.78
CA TYR A 31 -1.82 -2.18 -15.98
C TYR A 31 -2.71 -0.96 -15.71
N GLY A 32 -3.28 -0.82 -14.51
CA GLY A 32 -4.29 0.19 -14.16
C GLY A 32 -5.71 -0.11 -14.68
N TYR A 33 -5.85 -1.13 -15.52
CA TYR A 33 -7.11 -1.61 -16.09
C TYR A 33 -6.95 -3.06 -16.58
N LEU A 34 -7.98 -3.62 -17.20
CA LEU A 34 -7.99 -4.95 -17.79
C LEU A 34 -7.99 -4.87 -19.33
N PRO A 35 -6.81 -4.97 -19.98
CA PRO A 35 -6.73 -5.00 -21.45
C PRO A 35 -7.44 -6.23 -22.02
N ALA A 36 -8.10 -6.07 -23.17
CA ALA A 36 -8.78 -7.18 -23.86
C ALA A 36 -7.85 -8.36 -24.16
N GLU A 37 -6.61 -8.07 -24.60
CA GLU A 37 -5.61 -9.12 -24.86
C GLU A 37 -5.21 -9.87 -23.58
N ALA A 38 -5.13 -9.18 -22.43
CA ALA A 38 -4.85 -9.84 -21.15
C ALA A 38 -5.98 -10.79 -20.74
N LEU A 39 -7.24 -10.37 -20.93
CA LEU A 39 -8.40 -11.22 -20.65
C LEU A 39 -8.44 -12.46 -21.56
N LYS A 40 -8.09 -12.32 -22.85
CA LYS A 40 -7.96 -13.46 -23.77
C LYS A 40 -6.90 -14.44 -23.30
N THR A 41 -5.70 -13.96 -22.93
CA THR A 41 -4.63 -14.80 -22.40
C THR A 41 -5.05 -15.52 -21.12
N VAL A 42 -5.80 -14.85 -20.22
CA VAL A 42 -6.35 -15.49 -19.02
C VAL A 42 -7.33 -16.60 -19.38
N ALA A 43 -8.25 -16.37 -20.31
CA ALA A 43 -9.20 -17.38 -20.76
C ALA A 43 -8.49 -18.62 -21.33
N GLU A 44 -7.51 -18.42 -22.21
CA GLU A 44 -6.71 -19.48 -22.81
C GLU A 44 -5.92 -20.28 -21.76
N LYS A 45 -5.23 -19.61 -20.84
CA LYS A 45 -4.38 -20.26 -19.84
C LYS A 45 -5.16 -20.95 -18.73
N THR A 46 -6.33 -20.43 -18.39
CA THR A 46 -7.19 -21.03 -17.36
C THR A 46 -8.15 -22.09 -17.91
N GLY A 47 -8.24 -22.22 -19.24
CA GLY A 47 -9.21 -23.10 -19.92
C GLY A 47 -10.66 -22.66 -19.74
N ARG A 48 -10.90 -21.39 -19.36
CA ARG A 48 -12.23 -20.83 -19.12
C ARG A 48 -12.78 -20.19 -20.39
N PRO A 49 -14.10 -20.28 -20.64
CA PRO A 49 -14.74 -19.50 -21.69
C PRO A 49 -14.49 -18.00 -21.51
N MET A 50 -14.20 -17.30 -22.60
CA MET A 50 -14.00 -15.84 -22.58
C MET A 50 -15.21 -15.09 -22.01
N ILE A 51 -16.42 -15.62 -22.21
CA ILE A 51 -17.65 -15.02 -21.66
C ILE A 51 -17.70 -15.04 -20.14
N ASP A 52 -17.13 -16.07 -19.49
CA ASP A 52 -17.08 -16.15 -18.03
C ASP A 52 -16.06 -15.14 -17.49
N VAL A 53 -14.90 -15.04 -18.13
CA VAL A 53 -13.85 -14.08 -17.77
C VAL A 53 -14.36 -12.64 -17.92
N TYR A 54 -14.99 -12.35 -19.06
CA TYR A 54 -15.59 -11.04 -19.33
C TYR A 54 -16.75 -10.75 -18.38
N GLY A 55 -17.60 -11.74 -18.10
CA GLY A 55 -18.69 -11.64 -17.13
C GLY A 55 -18.18 -11.19 -15.76
N VAL A 56 -17.15 -11.84 -15.23
CA VAL A 56 -16.53 -11.45 -13.96
C VAL A 56 -15.92 -10.04 -14.03
N ALA A 57 -15.19 -9.72 -15.10
CA ALA A 57 -14.57 -8.41 -15.28
C ALA A 57 -15.59 -7.26 -15.35
N THR A 58 -16.80 -7.51 -15.87
CA THR A 58 -17.89 -6.52 -15.93
C THR A 58 -18.79 -6.51 -14.69
N PHE A 59 -18.86 -7.61 -13.95
CA PHE A 59 -19.76 -7.74 -12.81
C PHE A 59 -19.28 -6.94 -11.59
N TYR A 60 -17.97 -6.94 -11.34
CA TYR A 60 -17.40 -6.22 -10.19
C TYR A 60 -16.97 -4.80 -10.59
N HIS A 61 -17.58 -3.79 -9.97
CA HIS A 61 -17.24 -2.37 -10.17
C HIS A 61 -15.77 -2.04 -9.81
N ALA A 62 -15.12 -2.87 -9.01
CA ALA A 62 -13.70 -2.72 -8.70
C ALA A 62 -12.81 -2.85 -9.95
N PHE A 63 -13.27 -3.59 -10.97
CA PHE A 63 -12.55 -3.77 -12.23
C PHE A 63 -12.91 -2.71 -13.26
N SER A 64 -11.91 -2.26 -14.00
CA SER A 64 -12.08 -1.36 -15.14
C SER A 64 -11.57 -2.01 -16.43
N LEU A 65 -12.41 -2.00 -17.45
CA LEU A 65 -12.04 -2.37 -18.82
C LEU A 65 -11.45 -1.18 -19.61
N LYS A 66 -11.61 0.03 -19.08
CA LYS A 66 -11.07 1.26 -19.68
C LYS A 66 -9.78 1.67 -18.96
N PRO A 67 -8.78 2.20 -19.68
CA PRO A 67 -7.62 2.79 -19.04
C PRO A 67 -8.03 3.84 -18.00
N ARG A 68 -7.54 3.69 -16.78
CA ARG A 68 -7.65 4.70 -15.73
C ARG A 68 -6.40 5.58 -15.73
N GLY A 69 -6.55 6.77 -15.18
CA GLY A 69 -5.43 7.66 -14.87
C GLY A 69 -4.56 7.10 -13.76
N LYS A 70 -3.46 7.78 -13.49
CA LYS A 70 -2.54 7.42 -12.40
C LYS A 70 -3.21 7.43 -11.03
N HIS A 71 -4.15 8.36 -10.83
CA HIS A 71 -4.86 8.59 -9.58
C HIS A 71 -6.37 8.36 -9.76
N LEU A 72 -7.00 7.62 -8.85
CA LEU A 72 -8.44 7.36 -8.85
C LEU A 72 -9.12 8.10 -7.70
N CYS A 73 -9.99 9.06 -8.04
CA CYS A 73 -10.80 9.82 -7.09
C CYS A 73 -12.25 9.36 -7.14
N SER A 74 -12.77 8.83 -6.04
CA SER A 74 -14.13 8.31 -5.89
C SER A 74 -14.93 9.14 -4.88
N VAL A 75 -16.00 9.81 -5.34
CA VAL A 75 -16.88 10.60 -4.48
C VAL A 75 -18.10 9.79 -4.05
N CYS A 76 -18.39 9.75 -2.75
CA CYS A 76 -19.56 9.06 -2.23
C CYS A 76 -20.85 9.87 -2.46
N LEU A 77 -21.80 9.27 -3.18
CA LEU A 77 -23.14 9.82 -3.43
C LEU A 77 -24.24 9.02 -2.72
N GLY A 78 -23.89 8.21 -1.72
CA GLY A 78 -24.88 7.49 -0.91
C GLY A 78 -25.76 8.41 -0.10
N THR A 79 -26.93 7.93 0.31
CA THR A 79 -28.00 8.73 0.92
C THR A 79 -27.49 9.73 1.97
N ALA A 80 -26.65 9.28 2.90
CA ALA A 80 -26.09 10.16 3.93
C ALA A 80 -25.16 11.25 3.36
N CYS A 81 -24.26 10.89 2.44
CA CYS A 81 -23.37 11.86 1.78
C CYS A 81 -24.15 12.77 0.84
N HIS A 82 -25.18 12.25 0.16
CA HIS A 82 -26.03 12.99 -0.75
C HIS A 82 -26.70 14.18 -0.06
N VAL A 83 -27.35 13.92 1.09
CA VAL A 83 -28.02 14.97 1.88
C VAL A 83 -27.01 15.94 2.52
N ARG A 84 -25.78 15.49 2.80
CA ARG A 84 -24.70 16.33 3.36
C ARG A 84 -23.90 17.12 2.32
N GLY A 85 -24.29 17.09 1.05
CA GLY A 85 -23.65 17.90 0.00
C GLY A 85 -22.67 17.14 -0.92
N GLY A 86 -22.67 15.81 -0.92
CA GLY A 86 -21.89 14.97 -1.84
C GLY A 86 -21.98 15.37 -3.32
N PRO A 87 -23.17 15.69 -3.87
CA PRO A 87 -23.30 16.17 -5.25
C PRO A 87 -22.59 17.51 -5.51
N VAL A 88 -22.50 18.38 -4.49
CA VAL A 88 -21.75 19.64 -4.60
C VAL A 88 -20.25 19.35 -4.69
N ILE A 89 -19.77 18.39 -3.89
CA ILE A 89 -18.37 17.95 -3.89
C ILE A 89 -18.01 17.31 -5.25
N ALA A 90 -18.87 16.42 -5.76
CA ALA A 90 -18.66 15.80 -7.07
C ALA A 90 -18.53 16.84 -8.19
N ARG A 91 -19.43 17.84 -8.22
CA ARG A 91 -19.34 18.96 -9.19
C ARG A 91 -18.07 19.80 -9.04
N GLU A 92 -17.58 19.98 -7.82
CA GLU A 92 -16.33 20.72 -7.61
C GLU A 92 -15.11 19.91 -8.09
N PHE A 93 -15.15 18.57 -7.97
CA PHE A 93 -14.16 17.71 -8.60
C PHE A 93 -14.23 17.80 -10.13
N GLU A 94 -15.43 17.74 -10.71
CA GLU A 94 -15.64 17.92 -12.16
C GLU A 94 -15.03 19.26 -12.64
N ARG A 95 -15.29 20.35 -11.91
CA ARG A 95 -14.77 21.69 -12.23
C ARG A 95 -13.25 21.79 -12.07
N THR A 96 -12.69 21.10 -11.08
CA THR A 96 -11.24 21.15 -10.78
C THR A 96 -10.43 20.31 -11.75
N LEU A 97 -10.95 19.15 -12.14
CA LEU A 97 -10.27 18.19 -13.03
C LEU A 97 -10.67 18.32 -14.50
N ASP A 98 -11.72 19.10 -14.80
CA ASP A 98 -12.30 19.28 -16.14
C ASP A 98 -12.73 17.95 -16.81
N VAL A 99 -13.37 17.07 -16.03
CA VAL A 99 -13.85 15.75 -16.48
C VAL A 99 -15.19 15.40 -15.82
N GLN A 100 -16.00 14.57 -16.48
CA GLN A 100 -17.22 14.04 -15.89
C GLN A 100 -16.96 12.77 -15.04
N PRO A 101 -17.88 12.40 -14.13
CA PRO A 101 -17.78 11.13 -13.42
C PRO A 101 -17.78 9.95 -14.39
N GLY A 102 -16.80 9.05 -14.22
CA GLY A 102 -16.52 7.92 -15.10
C GLY A 102 -15.48 8.23 -16.19
N GLU A 103 -14.97 9.45 -16.26
CA GLU A 103 -13.96 9.87 -17.24
C GLU A 103 -12.57 10.04 -16.62
N THR A 104 -11.58 10.07 -17.50
CA THR A 104 -10.17 10.25 -17.14
C THR A 104 -9.66 11.50 -17.84
N THR A 105 -8.85 12.29 -17.15
CA THR A 105 -8.26 13.53 -17.65
C THR A 105 -7.40 13.28 -18.89
N ALA A 106 -7.26 14.30 -19.75
CA ALA A 106 -6.53 14.17 -21.02
C ALA A 106 -5.05 13.81 -20.85
N ASP A 107 -4.45 14.24 -19.74
CA ASP A 107 -3.07 13.91 -19.32
C ASP A 107 -2.94 12.52 -18.68
N ARG A 108 -4.06 11.80 -18.50
CA ARG A 108 -4.15 10.50 -17.80
C ARG A 108 -3.63 10.55 -16.37
N GLU A 109 -3.69 11.71 -15.73
CA GLU A 109 -3.28 11.85 -14.35
C GLU A 109 -4.39 11.40 -13.39
N PHE A 110 -5.65 11.78 -13.65
CA PHE A 110 -6.78 11.51 -12.75
C PHE A 110 -7.94 10.81 -13.46
N THR A 111 -8.58 9.88 -12.77
CA THR A 111 -9.93 9.36 -13.09
C THR A 111 -10.88 9.79 -11.98
N LEU A 112 -11.99 10.43 -12.36
CA LEU A 112 -13.06 10.78 -11.44
C LEU A 112 -14.16 9.72 -11.53
N GLU A 113 -14.56 9.14 -10.41
CA GLU A 113 -15.70 8.23 -10.31
C GLU A 113 -16.63 8.66 -9.17
N THR A 114 -17.88 8.25 -9.24
CA THR A 114 -18.85 8.39 -8.15
C THR A 114 -19.33 7.03 -7.72
N VAL A 115 -19.47 6.82 -6.41
CA VAL A 115 -19.89 5.55 -5.84
C VAL A 115 -21.14 5.72 -5.00
N ASN A 116 -22.00 4.70 -5.00
CA ASN A 116 -23.24 4.75 -4.25
C ASN A 116 -23.04 4.70 -2.74
N CYS A 117 -22.06 3.97 -2.21
CA CYS A 117 -21.82 3.97 -0.76
C CYS A 117 -20.41 3.46 -0.47
N LEU A 118 -19.74 4.12 0.47
CA LEU A 118 -18.43 3.71 1.01
C LEU A 118 -18.52 3.13 2.43
N GLY A 119 -19.73 2.96 2.98
CA GLY A 119 -19.95 2.32 4.28
C GLY A 119 -19.60 3.15 5.52
N ALA A 120 -19.00 4.33 5.38
CA ALA A 120 -18.54 5.16 6.50
C ALA A 120 -19.44 6.39 6.79
N CYS A 121 -20.77 6.22 6.71
CA CYS A 121 -21.76 7.29 6.76
C CYS A 121 -21.61 8.28 7.94
N ALA A 122 -21.08 7.85 9.08
CA ALA A 122 -20.80 8.72 10.22
C ALA A 122 -19.86 9.90 9.86
N LEU A 123 -18.91 9.65 8.97
CA LEU A 123 -17.83 10.55 8.57
C LEU A 123 -18.11 11.33 7.27
N GLY A 124 -19.33 11.21 6.72
CA GLY A 124 -19.68 11.82 5.44
C GLY A 124 -19.86 13.33 5.51
N PRO A 125 -19.58 14.07 4.43
CA PRO A 125 -19.26 13.58 3.07
C PRO A 125 -17.86 12.96 2.92
N ILE A 126 -17.78 11.88 2.13
CA ILE A 126 -16.57 11.07 1.98
C ILE A 126 -16.09 11.10 0.54
N VAL A 127 -14.78 11.26 0.38
CA VAL A 127 -14.06 11.07 -0.87
C VAL A 127 -12.95 10.07 -0.62
N VAL A 128 -12.70 9.18 -1.59
CA VAL A 128 -11.54 8.29 -1.57
C VAL A 128 -10.65 8.64 -2.75
N ALA A 129 -9.37 8.93 -2.50
CA ALA A 129 -8.37 9.10 -3.55
C ALA A 129 -7.26 8.08 -3.34
N ASP A 130 -6.97 7.24 -4.34
CA ASP A 130 -5.95 6.17 -4.27
C ASP A 130 -6.05 5.32 -2.99
N GLY A 131 -7.27 4.93 -2.62
CA GLY A 131 -7.54 4.11 -1.42
C GLY A 131 -7.53 4.88 -0.10
N HIS A 132 -7.12 6.16 -0.08
CA HIS A 132 -7.14 7.01 1.11
C HIS A 132 -8.49 7.67 1.32
N TYR A 133 -9.03 7.54 2.53
CA TYR A 133 -10.32 8.11 2.90
C TYR A 133 -10.17 9.54 3.41
N PHE A 134 -10.95 10.45 2.84
CA PHE A 134 -11.11 11.83 3.29
C PHE A 134 -12.53 12.01 3.84
N SER A 135 -12.61 12.37 5.12
CA SER A 135 -13.87 12.58 5.85
C SER A 135 -14.24 14.05 5.98
N ASN A 136 -15.52 14.35 6.19
CA ASN A 136 -16.04 15.71 6.33
C ASN A 136 -15.57 16.66 5.21
N VAL A 137 -15.50 16.15 3.99
CA VAL A 137 -14.99 16.92 2.85
C VAL A 137 -15.95 18.08 2.56
N SER A 138 -15.40 19.28 2.47
CA SER A 138 -16.09 20.47 2.00
C SER A 138 -15.73 20.75 0.53
N PRO A 139 -16.53 21.53 -0.22
CA PRO A 139 -16.17 21.94 -1.58
C PRO A 139 -14.81 22.65 -1.64
N THR A 140 -14.47 23.47 -0.63
CA THR A 140 -13.18 24.17 -0.57
C THR A 140 -11.99 23.23 -0.37
N GLY A 141 -12.21 22.06 0.25
CA GLY A 141 -11.18 21.04 0.47
C GLY A 141 -10.86 20.19 -0.77
N VAL A 142 -11.68 20.26 -1.83
CA VAL A 142 -11.49 19.43 -3.04
C VAL A 142 -10.14 19.71 -3.70
N LYS A 143 -9.77 20.98 -3.83
CA LYS A 143 -8.49 21.37 -4.45
C LYS A 143 -7.29 20.82 -3.68
N ASP A 144 -7.32 20.90 -2.35
CA ASP A 144 -6.26 20.34 -1.50
C ASP A 144 -6.12 18.83 -1.70
N ILE A 145 -7.24 18.10 -1.76
CA ILE A 145 -7.24 16.65 -2.00
C ILE A 145 -6.58 16.36 -3.36
N VAL A 146 -6.94 17.08 -4.42
CA VAL A 146 -6.36 16.89 -5.77
C VAL A 146 -4.86 17.17 -5.75
N ASP A 147 -4.44 18.30 -5.18
CA ASP A 147 -3.03 18.70 -5.13
C ASP A 147 -2.19 17.69 -4.32
N ARG A 148 -2.68 17.23 -3.16
CA ARG A 148 -2.03 16.18 -2.36
C ARG A 148 -1.97 14.84 -3.09
N THR A 149 -3.03 14.48 -3.81
CA THR A 149 -3.08 13.24 -4.59
C THR A 149 -2.06 13.27 -5.72
N ARG A 150 -1.93 14.41 -6.42
CA ARG A 150 -0.93 14.61 -7.49
C ARG A 150 0.50 14.41 -7.00
N VAL A 151 0.82 14.91 -5.80
CA VAL A 151 2.14 14.72 -5.17
C VAL A 151 2.33 13.27 -4.72
N GLY A 152 1.27 12.61 -4.27
CA GLY A 152 1.22 11.22 -3.83
C GLY A 152 0.88 11.11 -2.35
N LEU A 153 -0.19 10.39 -2.02
CA LEU A 153 -0.70 10.27 -0.64
C LEU A 153 0.08 9.28 0.24
N ASP A 154 0.84 8.39 -0.40
CA ASP A 154 1.77 7.46 0.26
C ASP A 154 3.14 8.09 0.56
N ASN A 155 3.33 9.37 0.22
CA ASN A 155 4.52 10.12 0.60
C ASN A 155 4.38 10.56 2.05
N VAL A 156 5.20 9.95 2.88
CA VAL A 156 5.24 10.14 4.32
C VAL A 156 6.15 11.34 4.58
N GLU A 157 5.55 12.52 4.80
CA GLU A 157 6.28 13.69 5.28
C GLU A 157 6.43 13.60 6.80
N VAL A 158 7.59 13.13 7.23
CA VAL A 158 7.98 12.95 8.65
C VAL A 158 7.59 14.12 9.56
N LYS A 159 7.68 15.36 9.07
CA LYS A 159 7.47 16.56 9.90
C LYS A 159 6.00 16.98 10.06
N THR A 160 5.10 16.53 9.18
CA THR A 160 3.73 17.07 9.06
C THR A 160 2.65 16.01 9.22
N ASP A 161 2.98 14.73 9.09
CA ASP A 161 2.01 13.65 9.21
C ASP A 161 1.86 13.18 10.66
N GLU A 162 0.74 13.54 11.30
CA GLU A 162 0.39 13.17 12.68
C GLU A 162 0.25 11.65 12.91
N ARG A 163 0.22 10.83 11.84
CA ARG A 163 0.22 9.36 11.93
C ARG A 163 1.61 8.80 12.21
N ILE A 164 2.64 9.60 12.01
CA ILE A 164 4.03 9.22 12.24
C ILE A 164 4.40 9.57 13.67
N PHE A 165 4.89 8.57 14.41
CA PHE A 165 5.36 8.77 15.76
C PHE A 165 6.62 7.94 16.01
N PRO A 166 7.54 8.41 16.86
CA PRO A 166 8.73 7.66 17.20
C PRO A 166 8.37 6.42 18.02
N VAL A 167 8.95 5.28 17.64
CA VAL A 167 8.94 4.05 18.42
C VAL A 167 10.32 3.79 19.00
N GLU A 168 10.38 3.54 20.30
CA GLU A 168 11.58 3.01 20.93
C GLU A 168 11.50 1.49 20.91
N VAL A 169 12.50 0.82 20.33
CA VAL A 169 12.47 -0.63 20.15
C VAL A 169 13.64 -1.35 20.79
N SER A 170 13.39 -2.60 21.17
CA SER A 170 14.35 -3.53 21.75
C SER A 170 14.33 -4.86 21.01
N CYS A 171 15.44 -5.58 21.11
CA CYS A 171 15.59 -6.90 20.52
C CYS A 171 14.54 -7.89 21.07
N ALA A 172 13.81 -8.57 20.20
CA ALA A 172 12.83 -9.59 20.58
C ALA A 172 13.42 -10.86 21.26
N ARG A 173 14.75 -10.95 21.34
CA ARG A 173 15.46 -12.10 21.93
C ARG A 173 16.14 -11.79 23.26
N CYS A 174 16.90 -10.70 23.32
CA CYS A 174 17.64 -10.31 24.54
C CYS A 174 17.08 -9.07 25.24
N ASN A 175 16.07 -8.43 24.66
CA ASN A 175 15.46 -7.20 25.17
C ASN A 175 16.42 -6.00 25.33
N HIS A 176 17.61 -6.06 24.71
CA HIS A 176 18.51 -4.91 24.65
C HIS A 176 17.96 -3.87 23.67
N SER A 177 18.14 -2.59 24.01
CA SER A 177 17.75 -1.48 23.12
C SER A 177 18.45 -1.62 21.78
N LEU A 178 17.69 -1.46 20.69
CA LEU A 178 18.25 -1.37 19.34
C LEU A 178 18.40 0.08 18.87
N MET A 179 18.08 1.04 19.73
CA MET A 179 18.12 2.46 19.39
C MET A 179 19.56 2.97 19.31
N ASP A 180 19.87 3.75 18.26
CA ASP A 180 21.14 4.42 18.02
C ASP A 180 20.91 5.92 17.85
N ALA A 181 21.31 6.70 18.86
CA ALA A 181 21.19 8.15 18.85
C ALA A 181 22.35 8.86 18.15
N GLU A 182 23.46 8.17 17.87
CA GLU A 182 24.64 8.75 17.21
C GLU A 182 24.43 8.87 15.69
N HIS A 183 23.59 8.01 15.12
CA HIS A 183 23.27 7.96 13.68
C HIS A 183 21.77 8.16 13.46
N PRO A 184 21.25 9.40 13.56
CA PRO A 184 19.83 9.66 13.43
C PRO A 184 19.36 9.48 11.98
N VAL A 185 18.17 8.89 11.81
CA VAL A 185 17.45 8.83 10.52
C VAL A 185 16.18 9.65 10.68
N ASP A 186 15.84 10.45 9.67
CA ASP A 186 14.70 11.38 9.70
C ASP A 186 14.72 12.40 10.85
N GLY A 187 15.90 12.68 11.43
CA GLY A 187 16.06 13.58 12.57
C GLY A 187 15.73 12.97 13.93
N HIS A 188 15.52 11.65 14.00
CA HIS A 188 15.27 10.90 15.24
C HIS A 188 16.33 9.80 15.43
N PRO A 189 16.59 9.34 16.68
CA PRO A 189 17.45 8.18 16.93
C PRO A 189 17.02 7.00 16.04
N SER A 190 17.95 6.37 15.33
CA SER A 190 17.61 5.27 14.43
C SER A 190 17.53 3.94 15.17
N ILE A 191 17.10 2.90 14.48
CA ILE A 191 17.14 1.52 14.94
C ILE A 191 18.32 0.86 14.24
N ARG A 192 19.36 0.51 15.01
CA ARG A 192 20.55 -0.17 14.49
C ARG A 192 20.42 -1.68 14.62
N VAL A 193 20.54 -2.35 13.48
CA VAL A 193 20.56 -3.80 13.38
C VAL A 193 21.71 -4.27 12.49
N THR A 194 22.16 -5.50 12.71
CA THR A 194 23.15 -6.13 11.83
C THR A 194 22.40 -6.80 10.68
N LEU A 195 22.83 -6.54 9.45
CA LEU A 195 22.26 -7.15 8.26
C LEU A 195 23.17 -8.25 7.72
N ALA A 196 22.59 -9.25 7.07
CA ALA A 196 23.32 -10.16 6.20
C ALA A 196 22.55 -10.40 4.88
N PHE A 197 23.27 -10.33 3.75
CA PHE A 197 22.78 -10.75 2.44
C PHE A 197 23.94 -11.23 1.59
N ASP A 198 23.75 -12.27 0.77
CA ASP A 198 24.78 -12.82 -0.14
C ASP A 198 26.17 -13.05 0.50
N GLY A 199 26.19 -13.44 1.79
CA GLY A 199 27.42 -13.67 2.56
C GLY A 199 28.14 -12.40 3.04
N VAL A 200 27.58 -11.23 2.76
CA VAL A 200 28.07 -9.93 3.25
C VAL A 200 27.35 -9.56 4.54
N HIS A 201 28.11 -9.08 5.52
CA HIS A 201 27.61 -8.60 6.80
C HIS A 201 27.86 -7.10 6.95
N GLY A 202 26.90 -6.39 7.54
CA GLY A 202 27.02 -4.94 7.76
C GLY A 202 26.03 -4.43 8.81
N HIS A 203 26.00 -3.11 8.99
CA HIS A 203 25.02 -2.43 9.82
C HIS A 203 24.05 -1.63 8.95
N ILE A 204 22.82 -1.52 9.44
CA ILE A 204 21.77 -0.75 8.82
C ILE A 204 21.01 0.01 9.91
N GLN A 205 20.78 1.28 9.64
CA GLN A 205 20.05 2.22 10.46
C GLN A 205 18.67 2.39 9.83
N LEU A 206 17.65 1.91 10.53
CA LEU A 206 16.26 2.07 10.12
C LEU A 206 15.67 3.28 10.83
N SER A 207 14.75 4.00 10.19
CA SER A 207 14.00 5.04 10.87
C SER A 207 13.24 4.46 12.08
N SER A 208 13.28 5.16 13.21
CA SER A 208 12.46 4.84 14.38
C SER A 208 11.05 5.40 14.30
N LEU A 209 10.74 6.14 13.24
CA LEU A 209 9.42 6.70 13.04
C LEU A 209 8.50 5.67 12.39
N TYR A 210 7.46 5.26 13.11
CA TYR A 210 6.46 4.37 12.54
C TYR A 210 5.77 5.05 11.35
N GLY A 211 5.70 4.38 10.20
CA GLY A 211 5.29 4.99 8.93
C GLY A 211 6.44 5.41 8.02
N SER A 212 7.65 5.65 8.54
CA SER A 212 8.83 5.93 7.70
C SER A 212 9.45 4.66 7.15
N TYR A 213 9.96 4.76 5.92
CA TYR A 213 10.64 3.68 5.19
C TYR A 213 12.11 4.01 4.91
N ASN A 214 12.59 5.10 5.49
CA ASN A 214 13.94 5.57 5.28
C ASN A 214 14.92 4.68 6.03
N VAL A 215 15.99 4.37 5.33
CA VAL A 215 17.00 3.42 5.78
C VAL A 215 18.34 3.90 5.24
N GLU A 216 19.33 3.95 6.13
CA GLU A 216 20.72 4.22 5.81
C GLU A 216 21.52 2.95 6.05
N SER A 217 22.43 2.62 5.13
CA SER A 217 23.32 1.48 5.24
C SER A 217 24.67 1.83 4.66
N ASP A 218 25.73 1.32 5.28
CA ASP A 218 27.12 1.51 4.80
C ASP A 218 27.37 0.83 3.44
N GLN A 219 26.45 -0.05 3.02
CA GLN A 219 26.53 -0.82 1.79
C GLN A 219 25.27 -0.62 0.94
N GLU A 220 25.44 -0.57 -0.38
CA GLU A 220 24.31 -0.56 -1.31
C GLU A 220 23.67 -1.94 -1.38
N ILE A 221 22.46 -2.05 -0.83
CA ILE A 221 21.64 -3.25 -0.92
C ILE A 221 20.69 -3.07 -2.11
N PRO A 222 20.74 -3.95 -3.14
CA PRO A 222 19.84 -3.85 -4.27
C PRO A 222 18.37 -3.90 -3.83
N LEU A 223 17.50 -3.16 -4.52
CA LEU A 223 16.06 -3.24 -4.31
C LEU A 223 15.58 -4.69 -4.51
N ASP A 224 14.55 -5.07 -3.76
CA ASP A 224 13.94 -6.40 -3.77
C ASP A 224 14.79 -7.55 -3.19
N THR A 225 15.98 -7.26 -2.67
CA THR A 225 16.81 -8.24 -1.97
C THR A 225 16.19 -8.60 -0.62
N LEU A 226 16.19 -9.90 -0.29
CA LEU A 226 15.87 -10.39 1.04
C LEU A 226 17.10 -10.24 1.94
N VAL A 227 16.93 -9.52 3.05
CA VAL A 227 17.99 -9.30 4.03
C VAL A 227 17.63 -9.99 5.36
N ASP A 228 18.61 -10.70 5.92
CA ASP A 228 18.50 -11.27 7.26
C ASP A 228 18.93 -10.23 8.29
N PHE A 229 18.17 -10.10 9.37
CA PHE A 229 18.42 -9.12 10.43
C PHE A 229 18.84 -9.80 11.72
N PHE A 230 19.92 -9.32 12.31
CA PHE A 230 20.49 -9.84 13.55
C PHE A 230 20.60 -8.74 14.59
N CYS A 231 20.41 -9.11 15.85
CA CYS A 231 20.64 -8.20 16.97
C CYS A 231 22.14 -7.91 17.10
N PRO A 232 22.58 -6.64 17.17
CA PRO A 232 23.99 -6.30 17.36
C PRO A 232 24.52 -6.67 18.77
N HIS A 233 23.64 -6.96 19.73
CA HIS A 233 24.02 -7.26 21.11
C HIS A 233 24.12 -8.76 21.40
N CYS A 234 23.15 -9.56 20.95
CA CYS A 234 23.13 -11.01 21.18
C CYS A 234 23.38 -11.85 19.94
N HIS A 235 23.54 -11.22 18.77
CA HIS A 235 23.75 -11.87 17.47
C HIS A 235 22.63 -12.84 17.05
N ALA A 236 21.50 -12.84 17.76
CA ALA A 236 20.37 -13.68 17.41
C ALA A 236 19.70 -13.17 16.13
N HIS A 237 19.31 -14.11 15.27
CA HIS A 237 18.50 -13.84 14.09
C HIS A 237 17.09 -13.38 14.54
N LEU A 238 16.70 -12.19 14.09
CA LEU A 238 15.41 -11.55 14.32
C LEU A 238 14.39 -12.00 13.28
N THR A 239 14.06 -13.29 13.27
CA THR A 239 13.02 -13.83 12.37
C THR A 239 11.67 -13.90 13.07
N GLY A 240 10.62 -13.36 12.43
CA GLY A 240 9.22 -13.45 12.89
C GLY A 240 8.49 -14.66 12.29
N SER A 241 7.32 -14.96 12.86
CA SER A 241 6.41 -16.01 12.39
C SER A 241 5.39 -15.52 11.36
N SER A 242 5.29 -14.21 11.16
CA SER A 242 4.36 -13.57 10.23
C SER A 242 5.04 -13.19 8.92
N ASN A 243 4.24 -13.17 7.86
CA ASN A 243 4.66 -12.71 6.54
C ASN A 243 4.10 -11.31 6.26
N CYS A 244 4.85 -10.53 5.50
CA CYS A 244 4.47 -9.20 5.06
C CYS A 244 3.14 -9.23 4.28
N PRO A 245 2.15 -8.39 4.61
CA PRO A 245 0.88 -8.35 3.88
C PRO A 245 1.07 -7.87 2.43
N GLU A 246 2.07 -7.04 2.20
CA GLU A 246 2.35 -6.46 0.88
C GLU A 246 3.08 -7.43 -0.06
N CYS A 247 4.15 -8.07 0.41
CA CYS A 247 5.03 -8.88 -0.45
C CYS A 247 5.20 -10.34 -0.01
N ARG A 248 4.60 -10.74 1.12
CA ARG A 248 4.60 -12.10 1.69
C ARG A 248 5.95 -12.65 2.14
N THR A 249 6.97 -11.80 2.25
CA THR A 249 8.28 -12.21 2.80
C THR A 249 8.27 -12.19 4.33
N PRO A 250 9.22 -12.86 5.01
CA PRO A 250 9.25 -12.90 6.46
C PRO A 250 9.37 -11.51 7.08
N MET A 251 8.67 -11.29 8.19
CA MET A 251 8.76 -10.05 8.96
C MET A 251 9.78 -10.17 10.09
N VAL A 252 10.38 -9.05 10.48
CA VAL A 252 11.45 -8.92 11.47
C VAL A 252 10.86 -8.25 12.72
N PRO A 253 10.68 -8.98 13.83
CA PRO A 253 10.01 -8.47 15.01
C PRO A 253 10.97 -7.74 15.96
N MET A 254 10.49 -6.64 16.51
CA MET A 254 11.16 -5.87 17.57
C MET A 254 10.13 -5.47 18.63
N ILE A 255 10.53 -5.50 19.90
CA ILE A 255 9.65 -5.17 21.02
C ILE A 255 9.57 -3.65 21.13
N VAL A 256 8.36 -3.08 21.18
CA VAL A 256 8.17 -1.65 21.42
C VAL A 256 8.18 -1.36 22.92
N ARG A 257 8.93 -0.35 23.33
CA ARG A 257 8.94 0.12 24.73
C ARG A 257 7.56 0.72 25.04
N GLY A 258 6.88 0.15 26.04
CA GLY A 258 5.49 0.47 26.35
C GLY A 258 4.50 -0.63 25.98
N GLY A 259 4.97 -1.68 25.29
CA GLY A 259 4.18 -2.86 24.95
C GLY A 259 3.90 -2.98 23.45
N GLY A 260 3.70 -4.20 22.98
CA GLY A 260 3.51 -4.54 21.58
C GLY A 260 4.80 -4.91 20.84
N ILE A 261 4.63 -5.31 19.59
CA ILE A 261 5.70 -5.74 18.69
C ILE A 261 5.54 -4.98 17.38
N VAL A 262 6.58 -4.27 16.98
CA VAL A 262 6.68 -3.76 15.61
C VAL A 262 7.37 -4.81 14.75
N GLN A 263 6.82 -5.05 13.58
CA GLN A 263 7.33 -5.99 12.61
C GLN A 263 7.62 -5.25 11.32
N ILE A 264 8.84 -5.34 10.80
CA ILE A 264 9.25 -4.71 9.54
C ILE A 264 9.54 -5.78 8.48
N CYS A 265 9.30 -5.46 7.22
CA CYS A 265 9.57 -6.39 6.13
C CYS A 265 11.07 -6.63 5.92
N SER A 266 11.46 -7.90 5.72
CA SER A 266 12.83 -8.30 5.38
C SER A 266 13.26 -7.95 3.94
N ARG A 267 12.35 -7.49 3.09
CA ARG A 267 12.65 -7.18 1.68
C ARG A 267 13.03 -5.71 1.53
N ARG A 268 14.23 -5.45 1.01
CA ARG A 268 14.69 -4.08 0.71
C ARG A 268 13.74 -3.40 -0.27
N GLY A 269 13.22 -2.22 0.10
CA GLY A 269 12.29 -1.45 -0.72
C GLY A 269 10.81 -1.77 -0.48
N CYS A 270 10.48 -2.79 0.30
CA CYS A 270 9.11 -3.04 0.71
C CYS A 270 8.71 -2.10 1.85
N LYS A 271 7.54 -1.45 1.70
CA LYS A 271 6.94 -0.56 2.72
C LYS A 271 6.15 -1.31 3.80
N GLY A 272 6.17 -2.64 3.81
CA GLY A 272 5.38 -3.40 4.77
C GLY A 272 5.95 -3.31 6.19
N HIS A 273 5.20 -2.72 7.11
CA HIS A 273 5.42 -2.84 8.54
C HIS A 273 4.08 -2.93 9.28
N ILE A 274 4.08 -3.58 10.44
CA ILE A 274 2.89 -3.79 11.28
C ILE A 274 3.28 -3.47 12.71
N LEU A 275 2.47 -2.67 13.39
CA LEU A 275 2.51 -2.54 14.84
C LEU A 275 1.40 -3.39 15.45
N ASP A 276 1.78 -4.48 16.10
CA ASP A 276 0.88 -5.30 16.90
C ASP A 276 0.89 -4.79 18.34
N VAL A 277 -0.19 -4.11 18.74
CA VAL A 277 -0.39 -3.61 20.10
C VAL A 277 -1.09 -4.65 20.99
N GLY A 278 -1.42 -5.82 20.44
CA GLY A 278 -1.81 -6.97 21.23
C GLY A 278 -0.60 -7.44 22.04
N GLY A 279 -0.70 -7.36 23.37
CA GLY A 279 0.23 -8.11 24.22
C GLY A 279 0.22 -9.60 23.85
N PRO A 280 1.20 -10.40 24.32
CA PRO A 280 1.13 -11.84 24.12
C PRO A 280 -0.25 -12.32 24.61
N GLY A 281 -1.05 -12.85 23.68
CA GLY A 281 -2.38 -13.34 24.00
C GLY A 281 -2.29 -14.34 25.14
N PHE A 282 -3.06 -14.07 26.21
CA PHE A 282 -3.53 -15.11 27.12
C PHE A 282 -4.77 -15.75 26.52
#